data_AF-A0A2U1J152-F1
#
_entry.id   AF-A0A2U1J152-F1
#
_cell.length_a   1.000
_cell.length_b   1.000
_cell.length_c   1.000
_cell.angle_alpha   90.00
_cell.angle_beta   90.00
_cell.angle_gamma   90.00
#
_symmetry.space_group_name_H-M   'P 1'
#
loop_
_entity.id
_entity.type
_entity.pdbx_description
1 polymer ?
#
loop_
_entity_poly.entity_id
_entity_poly.type
_entity_poly.pdbx_seq_one_letter_code
_entity_poly.pdbx_strand_id
1 'polypeptide(L)'
;EKGVSFRAVLELKPYLELLKLHGGFVDKEIKFGDNEETLVKSFFSKTSRFSVVGGLTGANNQSGLNSPGSGGTSNAKNFFSLGSRGNVVFSLNNKAIPLFGLNEEVRMLQMEQIFYNLNLAIVDNATAEFEFIMDFFVSPRIYLMQRSITTRPETEMASMIFSHIFEPVIDIGTSLTKSYQETSFDTVGILLCIRSIPNFLSVLQKRQVPTLDSYFNSLNLILWPKFQQLMDLHINRINKISLKKLSGRKFDTFPHLATRQYSELTSTIIRMNMDFDASVLSTGLVRIRAHIDNFLKKQSLQAPDNQAALVFLINNYDLILMIYKENLVDGDNAESVYWQNLNAETIFLMCEELMLAHFGYLKSFVLRADRTSINNPISMEELCKVAVQFNSEWKTQTSLINSTIVHKFANFMTGTSVVHDTLRQLIIVYTQFVEIYEKFLPEMGQSPAVVPVGVHSVMLEIKKYRPLF
;
A
#
# COMPACT_ATOMS: atom_id res chain seq x y z
N GLU A 1 15.07 -11.85 -50.80
CA GLU A 1 13.76 -11.29 -50.38
C GLU A 1 13.07 -12.05 -49.23
N LYS A 2 13.20 -13.38 -49.04
CA LYS A 2 12.49 -14.12 -47.95
C LYS A 2 13.30 -14.49 -46.69
N GLY A 3 14.59 -14.16 -46.62
CA GLY A 3 15.48 -14.70 -45.56
C GLY A 3 15.52 -13.93 -44.25
N VAL A 4 15.33 -12.60 -44.27
CA VAL A 4 15.61 -11.73 -43.11
C VAL A 4 14.37 -11.62 -42.19
N SER A 5 13.19 -11.35 -42.77
CA SER A 5 11.88 -11.47 -42.10
C SER A 5 11.62 -12.85 -41.46
N PHE A 6 12.21 -13.92 -42.02
CA PHE A 6 12.07 -15.27 -41.48
C PHE A 6 12.70 -15.44 -40.09
N ARG A 7 13.77 -14.69 -39.77
CA ARG A 7 14.47 -14.80 -38.49
C ARG A 7 13.67 -14.20 -37.34
N ALA A 8 13.12 -13.00 -37.53
CA ALA A 8 12.21 -12.37 -36.58
C ALA A 8 10.96 -13.25 -36.35
N VAL A 9 10.36 -13.78 -37.42
CA VAL A 9 9.18 -14.67 -37.33
C VAL A 9 9.51 -16.01 -36.65
N LEU A 10 10.71 -16.58 -36.87
CA LEU A 10 11.16 -17.82 -36.21
C LEU A 10 11.40 -17.63 -34.70
N GLU A 11 11.99 -16.51 -34.29
CA GLU A 11 12.24 -16.20 -32.87
C GLU A 11 10.95 -15.84 -32.11
N LEU A 12 9.93 -15.34 -32.82
CA LEU A 12 8.62 -14.99 -32.26
C LEU A 12 7.61 -16.15 -32.24
N LYS A 13 7.85 -17.21 -33.01
CA LYS A 13 6.98 -18.41 -33.10
C LYS A 13 6.71 -19.10 -31.75
N PRO A 14 7.68 -19.26 -30.83
CA PRO A 14 7.42 -19.81 -29.50
C PRO A 14 6.44 -18.97 -28.68
N TYR A 15 6.50 -17.64 -28.80
CA TYR A 15 5.56 -16.74 -28.12
C TYR A 15 4.14 -16.86 -28.69
N LEU A 16 4.02 -17.10 -30.00
CA LEU A 16 2.74 -17.38 -30.67
C LEU A 16 2.12 -18.72 -30.25
N GLU A 17 2.93 -19.75 -30.04
CA GLU A 17 2.46 -21.05 -29.53
C GLU A 17 2.06 -20.95 -28.05
N LEU A 18 2.80 -20.18 -27.25
CA LEU A 18 2.43 -19.87 -25.87
C LEU A 18 1.10 -19.12 -25.83
N LEU A 19 0.92 -18.08 -26.65
CA LEU A 19 -0.36 -17.38 -26.81
C LEU A 19 -1.55 -18.29 -27.11
N LYS A 20 -1.38 -19.25 -28.03
CA LYS A 20 -2.42 -20.22 -28.40
C LYS A 20 -2.73 -21.23 -27.30
N LEU A 21 -1.73 -21.63 -26.50
CA LEU A 21 -1.90 -22.52 -25.35
C LEU A 21 -2.55 -21.80 -24.14
N HIS A 22 -2.35 -20.47 -24.01
CA HIS A 22 -2.72 -19.70 -22.82
C HIS A 22 -4.01 -18.89 -22.95
N GLY A 23 -4.54 -18.70 -24.18
CA GLY A 23 -5.81 -17.99 -24.43
C GLY A 23 -7.08 -18.70 -23.92
N GLY A 24 -6.97 -19.87 -23.27
CA GLY A 24 -8.09 -20.70 -22.85
C GLY A 24 -8.57 -20.53 -21.40
N PHE A 25 -7.90 -19.73 -20.58
CA PHE A 25 -8.23 -19.62 -19.16
C PHE A 25 -8.52 -18.19 -18.73
N VAL A 26 -9.80 -17.94 -18.47
CA VAL A 26 -10.31 -16.68 -17.91
C VAL A 26 -9.94 -16.63 -16.43
N ASP A 27 -9.10 -15.67 -16.04
CA ASP A 27 -8.87 -15.38 -14.62
C ASP A 27 -10.22 -15.09 -13.97
N LYS A 28 -10.54 -15.76 -12.86
CA LYS A 28 -11.64 -15.30 -12.01
C LYS A 28 -11.27 -13.93 -11.48
N GLU A 29 -12.25 -13.02 -11.48
CA GLU A 29 -12.01 -11.62 -11.15
C GLU A 29 -11.27 -11.47 -9.80
N ILE A 30 -10.04 -10.94 -9.81
CA ILE A 30 -9.27 -10.67 -8.57
C ILE A 30 -9.78 -9.36 -7.98
N LYS A 31 -10.35 -9.41 -6.77
CA LYS A 31 -11.10 -8.31 -6.18
C LYS A 31 -10.84 -8.15 -4.69
N PHE A 32 -11.02 -6.93 -4.19
CA PHE A 32 -10.96 -6.68 -2.76
C PHE A 32 -12.06 -7.43 -1.99
N GLY A 33 -11.68 -8.07 -0.89
CA GLY A 33 -12.55 -8.72 0.09
C GLY A 33 -13.00 -10.15 -0.23
N ASP A 34 -12.57 -10.75 -1.33
CA ASP A 34 -12.86 -12.16 -1.60
C ASP A 34 -11.87 -13.08 -0.83
N ASN A 35 -12.42 -14.04 -0.09
CA ASN A 35 -11.63 -15.11 0.54
C ASN A 35 -11.18 -16.10 -0.54
N GLU A 36 -9.91 -16.50 -0.49
CA GLU A 36 -9.17 -17.26 -1.51
C GLU A 36 -9.77 -18.64 -1.92
N GLU A 37 -10.90 -19.05 -1.35
CA GLU A 37 -11.54 -20.37 -1.51
C GLU A 37 -12.22 -20.61 -2.88
N THR A 38 -12.51 -19.56 -3.66
CA THR A 38 -13.21 -19.70 -4.95
C THR A 38 -12.29 -19.74 -6.17
N LEU A 39 -10.96 -19.70 -5.97
CA LEU A 39 -9.98 -19.62 -7.05
C LEU A 39 -9.66 -20.99 -7.65
N VAL A 40 -10.22 -21.28 -8.82
CA VAL A 40 -9.65 -22.31 -9.72
C VAL A 40 -8.29 -21.80 -10.19
N LYS A 41 -7.29 -22.68 -10.22
CA LYS A 41 -5.88 -22.46 -10.63
C LYS A 41 -5.70 -21.20 -11.50
N SER A 42 -5.30 -20.09 -10.86
CA SER A 42 -4.85 -18.89 -11.59
C SER A 42 -3.52 -19.23 -12.28
N PHE A 43 -3.38 -18.76 -13.52
CA PHE A 43 -2.20 -18.96 -14.37
C PHE A 43 -0.98 -18.21 -13.87
N PHE A 44 -1.18 -17.25 -12.96
CA PHE A 44 -0.15 -16.32 -12.54
C PHE A 44 0.53 -16.84 -11.27
N SER A 45 1.86 -17.04 -11.38
CA SER A 45 2.64 -17.62 -10.30
C SER A 45 2.73 -16.70 -9.09
N LYS A 46 2.83 -17.37 -7.93
CA LYS A 46 2.91 -16.81 -6.58
C LYS A 46 3.97 -15.72 -6.48
N THR A 47 3.64 -14.60 -5.87
CA THR A 47 4.64 -13.63 -5.41
C THR A 47 5.11 -14.03 -4.01
N SER A 48 6.41 -14.23 -3.80
CA SER A 48 6.97 -14.31 -2.45
C SER A 48 6.94 -12.91 -1.82
N ARG A 49 6.55 -12.81 -0.54
CA ARG A 49 6.78 -11.59 0.25
C ARG A 49 8.24 -11.18 0.11
N PHE A 50 8.49 -9.87 0.11
CA PHE A 50 9.84 -9.35 0.24
C PHE A 50 10.35 -9.73 1.65
N SER A 51 11.11 -10.83 1.77
CA SER A 51 11.72 -11.21 3.04
C SER A 51 13.02 -10.43 3.22
N VAL A 52 12.98 -9.35 3.98
CA VAL A 52 14.20 -8.78 4.56
C VAL A 52 14.60 -9.70 5.72
N VAL A 53 15.34 -10.77 5.42
CA VAL A 53 16.11 -11.50 6.44
C VAL A 53 17.45 -10.81 6.52
N GLY A 54 17.70 -10.09 7.62
CA GLY A 54 18.99 -9.44 7.85
C GLY A 54 19.03 -8.47 9.02
N GLY A 55 18.90 -8.99 10.25
CA GLY A 55 19.60 -8.42 11.40
C GLY A 55 18.83 -7.50 12.33
N LEU A 56 18.01 -8.07 13.22
CA LEU A 56 18.03 -7.75 14.65
C LEU A 56 17.68 -9.03 15.42
N THR A 57 18.71 -9.76 15.86
CA THR A 57 18.57 -10.85 16.84
C THR A 57 19.25 -10.42 18.14
N GLY A 58 18.57 -10.71 19.25
CA GLY A 58 18.96 -10.40 20.62
C GLY A 58 17.70 -10.32 21.49
N ALA A 59 16.95 -11.43 21.62
CA ALA A 59 17.02 -12.40 22.73
C ALA A 59 15.95 -12.10 23.82
N ASN A 60 14.85 -12.87 23.79
CA ASN A 60 14.40 -13.85 24.81
C ASN A 60 13.87 -13.21 26.12
N ASN A 61 12.65 -13.44 26.63
CA ASN A 61 11.89 -14.70 26.71
C ASN A 61 10.38 -14.48 27.05
N GLN A 62 9.52 -15.23 26.34
CA GLN A 62 8.39 -16.10 26.77
C GLN A 62 7.25 -15.51 27.64
N SER A 63 5.96 -15.77 27.41
CA SER A 63 5.21 -16.91 26.84
C SER A 63 3.73 -16.48 26.65
N GLY A 64 2.88 -17.04 25.79
CA GLY A 64 2.99 -18.17 24.88
C GLY A 64 1.67 -18.35 24.11
N LEU A 65 1.74 -19.04 22.97
CA LEU A 65 0.67 -19.83 22.34
C LEU A 65 1.29 -20.57 21.14
N ASN A 66 1.96 -21.68 21.43
CA ASN A 66 2.25 -22.73 20.46
C ASN A 66 1.48 -23.97 20.90
N SER A 67 0.53 -24.41 20.08
CA SER A 67 0.09 -25.81 20.05
C SER A 67 0.85 -26.53 18.94
N PRO A 68 1.34 -27.76 19.17
CA PRO A 68 2.18 -28.49 18.23
C PRO A 68 1.32 -29.33 17.28
N GLY A 69 1.74 -29.42 16.00
CA GLY A 69 1.26 -30.45 15.07
C GLY A 69 0.33 -29.98 13.95
N SER A 70 0.89 -29.29 12.95
CA SER A 70 0.42 -29.32 11.56
C SER A 70 1.47 -28.61 10.69
N GLY A 71 2.27 -29.39 9.96
CA GLY A 71 3.20 -28.85 8.97
C GLY A 71 2.49 -28.08 7.87
N GLY A 72 3.09 -26.97 7.44
CA GLY A 72 2.67 -26.19 6.27
C GLY A 72 1.71 -25.06 6.58
N THR A 73 2.22 -23.93 7.09
CA THR A 73 1.55 -22.65 6.89
C THR A 73 1.54 -22.36 5.38
N SER A 74 0.41 -22.58 4.75
CA SER A 74 0.19 -22.23 3.35
C SER A 74 0.54 -20.75 3.13
N ASN A 75 1.57 -20.49 2.33
CA ASN A 75 1.87 -19.18 1.75
C ASN A 75 0.60 -18.63 1.08
N ALA A 76 -0.14 -17.78 1.79
CA ALA A 76 -1.31 -17.07 1.26
C ALA A 76 -0.91 -16.25 0.02
N LYS A 77 -1.77 -16.24 -1.00
CA LYS A 77 -1.42 -15.71 -2.32
C LYS A 77 -1.51 -14.18 -2.31
N ASN A 78 -0.38 -13.49 -2.13
CA ASN A 78 -0.33 -12.03 -2.25
C ASN A 78 -0.25 -11.60 -3.72
N PHE A 79 -1.41 -11.27 -4.30
CA PHE A 79 -1.53 -10.82 -5.70
C PHE A 79 -1.17 -9.34 -5.90
N PHE A 80 -1.27 -8.53 -4.86
CA PHE A 80 -1.10 -7.07 -4.94
C PHE A 80 0.30 -6.59 -4.56
N SER A 81 1.13 -7.44 -3.97
CA SER A 81 2.50 -7.09 -3.60
C SER A 81 3.46 -7.15 -4.79
N LEU A 82 4.38 -6.17 -4.90
CA LEU A 82 5.38 -6.14 -5.97
C LEU A 82 6.39 -7.31 -5.92
N GLY A 83 6.84 -7.71 -4.72
CA GLY A 83 7.80 -8.82 -4.51
C GLY A 83 8.93 -8.89 -5.54
N SER A 84 9.16 -10.06 -6.14
CA SER A 84 10.16 -10.26 -7.20
C SER A 84 9.71 -9.79 -8.59
N ARG A 85 8.44 -9.39 -8.77
CA ARG A 85 7.85 -8.99 -10.07
C ARG A 85 8.40 -7.66 -10.56
N GLY A 86 8.76 -6.78 -9.62
CA GLY A 86 9.43 -5.51 -9.94
C GLY A 86 10.76 -5.69 -10.67
N ASN A 87 11.47 -6.80 -10.42
CA ASN A 87 12.77 -7.06 -11.06
C ASN A 87 12.66 -7.22 -12.59
N VAL A 88 11.47 -7.56 -13.11
CA VAL A 88 11.23 -7.63 -14.56
C VAL A 88 11.38 -6.25 -15.21
N VAL A 89 10.96 -5.19 -14.52
CA VAL A 89 11.03 -3.81 -15.04
C VAL A 89 12.39 -3.18 -14.73
N PHE A 90 12.99 -3.50 -13.58
CA PHE A 90 14.17 -2.79 -13.06
C PHE A 90 15.51 -3.55 -13.18
N SER A 91 15.52 -4.87 -13.37
CA SER A 91 16.74 -5.70 -13.20
C SER A 91 17.21 -6.47 -14.44
N LEU A 92 16.58 -6.33 -15.60
CA LEU A 92 16.96 -7.14 -16.76
C LEU A 92 18.07 -6.48 -17.57
N ASN A 93 19.30 -6.91 -17.27
CA ASN A 93 20.41 -6.93 -18.21
C ASN A 93 19.91 -7.33 -19.61
N ASN A 94 19.82 -6.36 -20.52
CA ASN A 94 19.51 -6.32 -21.98
C ASN A 94 19.52 -7.63 -22.81
N LYS A 95 19.07 -8.78 -22.32
CA LYS A 95 19.00 -10.04 -23.08
C LYS A 95 17.64 -10.68 -22.85
N ALA A 96 16.88 -10.78 -23.93
CA ALA A 96 15.65 -11.55 -23.95
C ALA A 96 15.95 -12.99 -23.50
N ILE A 97 15.11 -13.52 -22.60
CA ILE A 97 15.22 -14.92 -22.18
C ILE A 97 14.74 -15.77 -23.37
N PRO A 98 15.57 -16.66 -23.94
CA PRO A 98 15.11 -17.58 -24.97
C PRO A 98 14.06 -18.53 -24.36
N LEU A 99 12.85 -18.55 -24.93
CA LEU A 99 11.78 -19.46 -24.54
C LEU A 99 12.09 -20.93 -24.89
N PHE A 100 13.05 -21.15 -25.80
CA PHE A 100 13.43 -22.47 -26.29
C PHE A 100 14.32 -23.18 -25.26
N GLY A 101 13.78 -24.22 -24.60
CA GLY A 101 14.51 -25.00 -23.58
C GLY A 101 13.97 -24.86 -22.15
N LEU A 102 12.85 -24.18 -21.94
CA LEU A 102 12.12 -24.27 -20.68
C LEU A 102 11.43 -25.64 -20.61
N ASN A 103 11.96 -26.54 -19.78
CA ASN A 103 11.29 -27.78 -19.42
C ASN A 103 9.84 -27.48 -19.00
N GLU A 104 8.87 -28.27 -19.48
CA GLU A 104 7.42 -28.08 -19.29
C GLU A 104 6.97 -27.91 -17.82
N GLU A 105 7.82 -28.25 -16.86
CA GLU A 105 7.55 -28.15 -15.43
C GLU A 105 8.04 -26.84 -14.77
N VAL A 106 8.84 -26.00 -15.43
CA VAL A 106 9.55 -24.88 -14.78
C VAL A 106 8.91 -23.53 -15.09
N ARG A 107 7.99 -23.15 -14.18
CA ARG A 107 7.40 -21.82 -13.91
C ARG A 107 6.34 -21.34 -14.91
N MET A 108 5.10 -21.32 -14.43
CA MET A 108 4.04 -20.40 -14.86
C MET A 108 4.61 -18.98 -14.98
N LEU A 109 4.91 -18.56 -16.22
CA LEU A 109 5.48 -17.24 -16.51
C LEU A 109 4.42 -16.18 -16.23
N GLN A 110 4.83 -15.10 -15.57
CA GLN A 110 3.95 -13.98 -15.30
C GLN A 110 3.68 -13.19 -16.58
N MET A 111 2.50 -12.59 -16.67
CA MET A 111 2.01 -11.83 -17.82
C MET A 111 3.01 -10.78 -18.29
N GLU A 112 3.54 -10.00 -17.33
CA GLU A 112 4.51 -8.94 -17.57
C GLU A 112 5.84 -9.46 -18.09
N GLN A 113 6.24 -10.67 -17.73
CA GLN A 113 7.46 -11.29 -18.23
C GLN A 113 7.33 -11.65 -19.71
N ILE A 114 6.17 -12.20 -20.09
CA ILE A 114 5.86 -12.50 -21.49
C ILE A 114 5.80 -11.20 -22.31
N PHE A 115 5.09 -10.19 -21.78
CA PHE A 115 4.99 -8.87 -22.42
C PHE A 115 6.37 -8.24 -22.62
N TYR A 116 7.19 -8.22 -21.57
CA TYR A 116 8.51 -7.62 -21.60
C TYR A 116 9.43 -8.34 -22.59
N ASN A 117 9.52 -9.66 -22.51
CA ASN A 117 10.41 -10.44 -23.39
C ASN A 117 10.00 -10.33 -24.86
N LEU A 118 8.69 -10.35 -25.16
CA LEU A 118 8.20 -10.16 -26.52
C LEU A 118 8.59 -8.79 -27.06
N ASN A 119 8.30 -7.72 -26.31
CA ASN A 119 8.57 -6.37 -26.77
C ASN A 119 10.08 -6.07 -26.84
N LEU A 120 10.89 -6.67 -25.97
CA LEU A 120 12.34 -6.60 -26.08
C LEU A 120 12.84 -7.25 -27.37
N ALA A 121 12.34 -8.44 -27.72
CA ALA A 121 12.68 -9.11 -28.97
C ALA A 121 12.22 -8.31 -30.20
N ILE A 122 11.05 -7.66 -30.15
CA ILE A 122 10.57 -6.75 -31.20
C ILE A 122 11.53 -5.58 -31.36
N VAL A 123 11.95 -4.95 -30.26
CA VAL A 123 12.88 -3.79 -30.28
C VAL A 123 14.25 -4.18 -30.82
N ASP A 124 14.82 -5.31 -30.40
CA ASP A 124 16.12 -5.78 -30.87
C ASP A 124 16.09 -6.14 -32.37
N ASN A 125 15.07 -6.85 -32.81
CA ASN A 125 14.90 -7.15 -34.24
C ASN A 125 14.63 -5.90 -35.06
N ALA A 126 13.79 -4.98 -34.57
CA ALA A 126 13.51 -3.72 -35.24
C ALA A 126 14.77 -2.87 -35.42
N THR A 127 15.67 -2.89 -34.44
CA THR A 127 16.95 -2.17 -34.52
C THR A 127 17.80 -2.73 -35.66
N ALA A 128 18.02 -4.04 -35.67
CA ALA A 128 18.84 -4.69 -36.70
C ALA A 128 18.26 -4.52 -38.11
N GLU A 129 16.94 -4.60 -38.24
CA GLU A 129 16.23 -4.49 -39.51
C GLU A 129 16.21 -3.04 -40.02
N PHE A 130 16.06 -2.06 -39.13
CA PHE A 130 16.14 -0.65 -39.52
C PHE A 130 17.55 -0.26 -39.97
N GLU A 131 18.59 -0.72 -39.26
CA GLU A 131 19.99 -0.54 -39.70
C GLU A 131 20.22 -1.18 -41.08
N PHE A 132 19.75 -2.42 -41.28
CA PHE A 132 19.84 -3.08 -42.59
C PHE A 132 19.12 -2.31 -43.69
N ILE A 133 17.90 -1.80 -43.44
CA ILE A 133 17.15 -1.05 -44.45
C ILE A 133 17.88 0.23 -44.82
N MET A 134 18.45 0.93 -43.84
CA MET A 134 19.27 2.10 -44.08
C MET A 134 20.51 1.74 -44.93
N ASP A 135 21.24 0.70 -44.57
CA ASP A 135 22.46 0.29 -45.29
C ASP A 135 22.18 -0.20 -46.72
N PHE A 136 21.09 -0.95 -46.91
CA PHE A 136 20.80 -1.63 -48.18
C PHE A 136 20.02 -0.76 -49.16
N PHE A 137 19.02 0.00 -48.68
CA PHE A 137 18.11 0.77 -49.55
C PHE A 137 18.46 2.26 -49.63
N VAL A 138 19.10 2.84 -48.60
CA VAL A 138 19.51 4.26 -48.60
C VAL A 138 20.99 4.37 -48.98
N SER A 139 21.24 4.41 -50.30
CA SER A 139 22.53 4.60 -51.00
C SER A 139 23.83 4.58 -50.14
N PRO A 140 24.72 3.58 -50.31
CA PRO A 140 25.99 3.46 -49.57
C PRO A 140 26.93 4.68 -49.66
N ARG A 141 26.80 5.52 -50.70
CA ARG A 141 27.66 6.71 -50.89
C ARG A 141 27.32 7.89 -49.97
N ILE A 142 26.08 7.98 -49.47
CA ILE A 142 25.63 9.07 -48.60
C ILE A 142 25.89 8.71 -47.14
N TYR A 143 25.66 7.44 -46.77
CA TYR A 143 25.87 6.92 -45.41
C TYR A 143 27.32 7.09 -44.92
N LEU A 144 28.30 6.94 -45.81
CA LEU A 144 29.73 7.11 -45.51
C LEU A 144 30.18 8.58 -45.41
N MET A 145 29.40 9.53 -45.97
CA MET A 145 29.82 10.93 -46.11
C MET A 145 29.23 11.86 -45.04
N GLN A 146 28.14 11.47 -44.36
CA GLN A 146 27.46 12.38 -43.44
C GLN A 146 26.75 11.64 -42.30
N ARG A 147 27.51 11.27 -41.27
CA ARG A 147 26.99 10.72 -40.00
C ARG A 147 26.20 11.75 -39.16
N SER A 148 25.89 12.94 -39.71
CA SER A 148 25.30 14.06 -38.97
C SER A 148 24.04 14.66 -39.59
N ILE A 149 23.68 14.39 -40.85
CA ILE A 149 22.45 14.91 -41.46
C ILE A 149 21.88 13.88 -42.44
N THR A 150 21.04 12.96 -41.96
CA THR A 150 20.13 12.19 -42.82
C THR A 150 19.03 13.13 -43.31
N THR A 151 18.91 13.31 -44.62
CA THR A 151 17.85 14.12 -45.21
C THR A 151 16.47 13.49 -44.89
N ARG A 152 15.51 14.28 -44.41
CA ARG A 152 14.11 13.85 -44.09
C ARG A 152 13.49 12.83 -45.08
N PRO A 153 13.58 12.99 -46.42
CA PRO A 153 12.93 12.06 -47.35
C PRO A 153 13.51 10.64 -47.35
N GLU A 154 14.79 10.45 -47.02
CA GLU A 154 15.43 9.13 -47.03
C GLU A 154 15.03 8.30 -45.80
N THR A 155 14.97 8.94 -44.64
CA THR A 155 14.45 8.34 -43.41
C THR A 155 12.96 8.02 -43.53
N GLU A 156 12.19 8.84 -44.24
CA GLU A 156 10.78 8.57 -44.56
C GLU A 156 10.62 7.33 -45.45
N MET A 157 11.45 7.18 -46.48
CA MET A 157 11.44 5.98 -47.33
C MET A 157 11.81 4.71 -46.56
N ALA A 158 12.87 4.76 -45.74
CA ALA A 158 13.25 3.64 -44.88
C ALA A 158 12.16 3.28 -43.88
N SER A 159 11.48 4.28 -43.30
CA SER A 159 10.34 4.08 -42.39
C SER A 159 9.15 3.40 -43.08
N MET A 160 8.84 3.76 -44.33
CA MET A 160 7.77 3.11 -45.10
C MET A 160 8.08 1.63 -45.40
N ILE A 161 9.32 1.33 -45.83
CA ILE A 161 9.76 -0.06 -46.09
C ILE A 161 9.72 -0.86 -44.78
N PHE A 162 10.25 -0.29 -43.69
CA PHE A 162 10.23 -0.91 -42.38
C PHE A 162 8.80 -1.24 -41.94
N SER A 163 7.88 -0.27 -42.04
CA SER A 163 6.49 -0.43 -41.61
C SER A 163 5.81 -1.60 -42.32
N HIS A 164 6.03 -1.75 -43.62
CA HIS A 164 5.47 -2.87 -44.39
C HIS A 164 6.06 -4.23 -43.98
N ILE A 165 7.37 -4.29 -43.69
CA ILE A 165 8.03 -5.54 -43.26
C ILE A 165 7.62 -5.94 -41.84
N PHE A 166 7.47 -4.95 -40.95
CA PHE A 166 7.20 -5.17 -39.52
C PHE A 166 5.72 -5.25 -39.17
N GLU A 167 4.80 -4.89 -40.07
CA GLU A 167 3.36 -4.92 -39.83
C GLU A 167 2.88 -6.26 -39.22
N PRO A 168 3.24 -7.45 -39.74
CA PRO A 168 2.83 -8.72 -39.14
C PRO A 168 3.37 -8.93 -37.72
N VAL A 169 4.56 -8.40 -37.41
CA VAL A 169 5.19 -8.51 -36.07
C VAL A 169 4.49 -7.57 -35.08
N ILE A 170 4.18 -6.36 -35.53
CA ILE A 170 3.39 -5.37 -34.77
C ILE A 170 2.00 -5.93 -34.45
N ASP A 171 1.36 -6.60 -35.40
CA ASP A 171 0.05 -7.24 -35.21
C ASP A 171 0.07 -8.32 -34.12
N ILE A 172 1.16 -9.08 -34.02
CA ILE A 172 1.33 -10.09 -32.96
C ILE A 172 1.38 -9.43 -31.58
N GLY A 173 2.21 -8.40 -31.44
CA GLY A 173 2.38 -7.68 -30.17
C GLY A 173 1.12 -6.94 -29.73
N THR A 174 0.41 -6.31 -30.67
CA THR A 174 -0.89 -5.68 -30.39
C THR A 174 -1.96 -6.72 -30.04
N SER A 175 -2.01 -7.86 -30.74
CA SER A 175 -2.97 -8.94 -30.47
C SER A 175 -2.77 -9.57 -29.09
N LEU A 176 -1.52 -9.80 -28.65
CA LEU A 176 -1.21 -10.21 -27.29
C LEU A 176 -1.79 -9.23 -26.27
N THR A 177 -1.55 -7.94 -26.49
CA THR A 177 -1.98 -6.88 -25.57
C THR A 177 -3.50 -6.75 -25.51
N LYS A 178 -4.20 -7.02 -26.63
CA LYS A 178 -5.68 -7.12 -26.65
C LYS A 178 -6.19 -8.34 -25.88
N SER A 179 -5.58 -9.51 -26.04
CA SER A 179 -5.92 -10.70 -25.26
C SER A 179 -5.82 -10.44 -23.75
N TYR A 180 -4.79 -9.71 -23.36
CA TYR A 180 -4.54 -9.27 -21.99
C TYR A 180 -5.62 -8.31 -21.47
N GLN A 181 -6.07 -7.37 -22.30
CA GLN A 181 -7.20 -6.49 -21.97
C GLN A 181 -8.48 -7.29 -21.67
N GLU A 182 -8.75 -8.37 -22.42
CA GLU A 182 -9.97 -9.15 -22.27
C GLU A 182 -9.93 -10.10 -21.06
N THR A 183 -8.80 -10.76 -20.84
CA THR A 183 -8.72 -11.92 -19.93
C THR A 183 -8.10 -11.62 -18.56
N SER A 184 -7.30 -10.56 -18.43
CA SER A 184 -6.53 -10.31 -17.20
C SER A 184 -7.29 -9.49 -16.16
N PHE A 185 -7.17 -9.89 -14.90
CA PHE A 185 -7.64 -9.12 -13.74
C PHE A 185 -6.49 -8.68 -12.81
N ASP A 186 -5.25 -8.96 -13.19
CA ASP A 186 -4.07 -8.56 -12.41
C ASP A 186 -3.72 -7.09 -12.64
N THR A 187 -4.09 -6.25 -11.67
CA THR A 187 -3.84 -4.81 -11.70
C THR A 187 -2.34 -4.48 -11.69
N VAL A 188 -1.54 -5.25 -10.94
CA VAL A 188 -0.10 -5.03 -10.83
C VAL A 188 0.60 -5.46 -12.11
N GLY A 189 0.21 -6.61 -12.67
CA GLY A 189 0.76 -7.11 -13.94
C GLY A 189 0.54 -6.13 -15.10
N ILE A 190 -0.69 -5.61 -15.24
CA ILE A 190 -1.00 -4.58 -16.25
C ILE A 190 -0.14 -3.32 -16.04
N LEU A 191 0.02 -2.87 -14.80
CA LEU A 191 0.84 -1.70 -14.50
C LEU A 191 2.32 -1.93 -14.81
N LEU A 192 2.86 -3.11 -14.55
CA LEU A 192 4.23 -3.48 -14.93
C LEU A 192 4.42 -3.49 -16.45
N CYS A 193 3.44 -3.98 -17.22
CA CYS A 193 3.46 -3.87 -18.69
C CYS A 193 3.52 -2.40 -19.13
N ILE A 194 2.67 -1.54 -18.56
CA ILE A 194 2.68 -0.09 -18.83
C ILE A 194 4.05 0.52 -18.51
N ARG A 195 4.63 0.20 -17.36
CA ARG A 195 5.94 0.75 -16.93
C ARG A 195 7.12 0.22 -17.72
N SER A 196 6.95 -0.89 -18.42
CA SER A 196 7.98 -1.41 -19.33
C SER A 196 8.08 -0.58 -20.61
N ILE A 197 7.00 0.07 -21.05
CA ILE A 197 6.95 0.79 -22.34
C ILE A 197 7.97 1.95 -22.42
N PRO A 198 8.08 2.85 -21.44
CA PRO A 198 9.10 3.91 -21.46
C PRO A 198 10.53 3.39 -21.57
N ASN A 199 10.83 2.24 -20.98
CA ASN A 199 12.16 1.63 -21.08
C ASN A 199 12.47 1.24 -22.54
N PHE A 200 11.50 0.64 -23.25
CA PHE A 200 11.65 0.34 -24.67
C PHE A 200 11.81 1.59 -25.53
N LEU A 201 11.01 2.64 -25.27
CA LEU A 201 11.13 3.92 -25.98
C LEU A 201 12.50 4.57 -25.75
N SER A 202 13.04 4.53 -24.53
CA SER A 202 14.38 5.03 -24.22
C SER A 202 15.47 4.26 -24.99
N VAL A 203 15.33 2.94 -25.10
CA VAL A 203 16.25 2.09 -25.88
C VAL A 203 16.19 2.44 -27.37
N LEU A 204 15.00 2.60 -27.95
CA LEU A 204 14.82 2.98 -29.35
C LEU A 204 15.37 4.38 -29.64
N GLN A 205 15.16 5.34 -28.74
CA GLN A 205 15.71 6.68 -28.86
C GLN A 205 17.25 6.67 -28.86
N LYS A 206 17.87 5.89 -27.96
CA LYS A 206 19.34 5.71 -27.93
C LYS A 206 19.88 5.07 -29.20
N ARG A 207 19.11 4.17 -29.81
CA ARG A 207 19.45 3.47 -31.07
C ARG A 207 19.03 4.24 -32.33
N GLN A 208 18.38 5.40 -32.19
CA GLN A 208 17.91 6.26 -33.29
C GLN A 208 16.94 5.56 -34.26
N VAL A 209 16.02 4.73 -33.75
CA VAL A 209 15.00 4.04 -34.54
C VAL A 209 13.62 4.71 -34.34
N PRO A 210 13.13 5.53 -35.29
CA PRO A 210 11.90 6.34 -35.11
C PRO A 210 10.60 5.62 -35.50
N THR A 211 10.63 4.32 -35.80
CA THR A 211 9.52 3.63 -36.49
C THR A 211 8.51 2.95 -35.57
N LEU A 212 8.84 2.71 -34.29
CA LEU A 212 8.00 1.96 -33.35
C LEU A 212 7.23 2.81 -32.33
N ASP A 213 7.33 4.15 -32.40
CA ASP A 213 6.62 5.03 -31.47
C ASP A 213 5.10 4.86 -31.54
N SER A 214 4.55 4.72 -32.75
CA SER A 214 3.12 4.48 -32.98
C SER A 214 2.65 3.15 -32.38
N TYR A 215 3.48 2.10 -32.47
CA TYR A 215 3.21 0.79 -31.87
C TYR A 215 3.12 0.88 -30.35
N PHE A 216 4.12 1.44 -29.67
CA PHE A 216 4.11 1.58 -28.21
C PHE A 216 3.01 2.52 -27.71
N ASN A 217 2.69 3.57 -28.47
CA ASN A 217 1.51 4.41 -28.20
C ASN A 217 0.21 3.61 -28.30
N SER A 218 0.07 2.73 -29.29
CA SER A 218 -1.10 1.85 -29.39
C SER A 218 -1.24 0.90 -28.19
N LEU A 219 -0.12 0.37 -27.67
CA LEU A 219 -0.13 -0.48 -26.47
C LEU A 219 -0.60 0.30 -25.24
N ASN A 220 -0.15 1.55 -25.08
CA ASN A 220 -0.62 2.43 -24.01
C ASN A 220 -2.13 2.71 -24.11
N LEU A 221 -2.65 2.95 -25.33
CA LEU A 221 -4.08 3.15 -25.57
C LEU A 221 -4.94 1.93 -25.24
N ILE A 222 -4.35 0.74 -25.18
CA ILE A 222 -5.01 -0.52 -24.79
C ILE A 222 -4.91 -0.74 -23.27
N LEU A 223 -3.71 -0.59 -22.71
CA LEU A 223 -3.41 -0.96 -21.32
C LEU A 223 -3.95 0.05 -20.29
N TRP A 224 -3.87 1.35 -20.54
CA TRP A 224 -4.33 2.36 -19.58
C TRP A 224 -5.84 2.30 -19.30
N PRO A 225 -6.73 2.19 -20.31
CA PRO A 225 -8.16 2.00 -20.07
C PRO A 225 -8.45 0.73 -19.27
N LYS A 226 -7.72 -0.36 -19.55
CA LYS A 226 -7.84 -1.61 -18.78
C LYS A 226 -7.45 -1.41 -17.32
N PHE A 227 -6.34 -0.72 -17.06
CA PHE A 227 -5.90 -0.41 -15.70
C PHE A 227 -6.97 0.39 -14.95
N GLN A 228 -7.55 1.42 -15.58
CA GLN A 228 -8.63 2.21 -15.00
C GLN A 228 -9.87 1.35 -14.68
N GLN A 229 -10.26 0.47 -15.59
CA GLN A 229 -11.36 -0.48 -15.38
C GLN A 229 -11.11 -1.40 -14.17
N LEU A 230 -9.88 -1.88 -13.98
CA LEU A 230 -9.51 -2.71 -12.82
C LEU A 230 -9.56 -1.90 -11.51
N MET A 231 -9.08 -0.66 -11.52
CA MET A 231 -9.21 0.24 -10.35
C MET A 231 -10.67 0.51 -9.99
N ASP A 232 -11.53 0.77 -10.98
CA ASP A 232 -12.97 0.97 -10.78
C ASP A 232 -13.65 -0.28 -10.24
N LEU A 233 -13.20 -1.46 -10.69
CA LEU A 233 -13.69 -2.75 -10.22
C LEU A 233 -13.38 -2.98 -8.74
N HIS A 234 -12.20 -2.60 -8.25
CA HIS A 234 -11.86 -2.64 -6.82
C HIS A 234 -12.72 -1.67 -6.00
N ILE A 235 -12.89 -0.44 -6.48
CA ILE A 235 -13.75 0.58 -5.85
C ILE A 235 -15.20 0.07 -5.73
N ASN A 236 -15.74 -0.49 -6.81
CA ASN A 236 -17.10 -1.03 -6.84
C ASN A 236 -17.28 -2.18 -5.84
N ARG A 237 -16.23 -2.96 -5.56
CA ARG A 237 -16.30 -4.02 -4.56
C ARG A 237 -16.26 -3.50 -3.14
N ILE A 238 -15.40 -2.52 -2.84
CA ILE A 238 -15.40 -1.83 -1.54
C ILE A 238 -16.82 -1.30 -1.25
N ASN A 239 -17.43 -0.64 -2.23
CA ASN A 239 -18.79 -0.11 -2.09
C ASN A 239 -19.83 -1.22 -1.86
N LYS A 240 -19.75 -2.34 -2.59
CA LYS A 240 -20.66 -3.48 -2.40
C LYS A 240 -20.52 -4.14 -1.03
N ILE A 241 -19.29 -4.26 -0.51
CA ILE A 241 -19.03 -4.80 0.84
C ILE A 241 -19.57 -3.81 1.89
N SER A 242 -19.39 -2.50 1.68
CA SER A 242 -19.93 -1.45 2.56
C SER A 242 -21.44 -1.51 2.74
N LEU A 243 -22.18 -1.88 1.68
CA LEU A 243 -23.65 -1.94 1.69
C LEU A 243 -24.20 -3.18 2.41
N LYS A 244 -23.40 -4.25 2.55
CA LYS A 244 -23.82 -5.43 3.31
C LYS A 244 -23.69 -5.13 4.80
N LYS A 245 -24.82 -4.96 5.50
CA LYS A 245 -24.84 -5.00 6.97
C LYS A 245 -24.30 -6.37 7.41
N LEU A 246 -23.36 -6.41 8.35
CA LEU A 246 -22.86 -7.66 8.95
C LEU A 246 -23.90 -8.24 9.91
N SER A 247 -25.16 -8.36 9.48
CA SER A 247 -26.24 -8.93 10.26
C SER A 247 -25.89 -10.38 10.63
N GLY A 248 -25.55 -10.60 11.89
CA GLY A 248 -25.27 -11.92 12.48
C GLY A 248 -23.80 -12.26 12.73
N ARG A 249 -22.82 -11.43 12.33
CA ARG A 249 -21.40 -11.63 12.70
C ARG A 249 -21.04 -10.74 13.89
N LYS A 250 -20.30 -11.28 14.86
CA LYS A 250 -19.71 -10.48 15.94
C LYS A 250 -18.76 -9.45 15.32
N PHE A 251 -18.92 -8.19 15.71
CA PHE A 251 -18.00 -7.13 15.31
C PHE A 251 -16.60 -7.46 15.83
N ASP A 252 -15.61 -7.32 14.96
CA ASP A 252 -14.23 -7.58 15.28
C ASP A 252 -13.44 -6.27 15.14
N THR A 253 -12.59 -5.99 16.12
CA THR A 253 -11.70 -4.82 16.13
C THR A 253 -10.44 -5.06 15.29
N PHE A 254 -10.17 -6.29 14.85
CA PHE A 254 -9.05 -6.59 13.97
C PHE A 254 -9.20 -5.95 12.57
N PRO A 255 -8.07 -5.68 11.87
CA PRO A 255 -8.10 -5.08 10.55
C PRO A 255 -8.88 -5.91 9.52
N HIS A 256 -9.62 -5.23 8.65
CA HIS A 256 -10.36 -5.88 7.58
C HIS A 256 -9.42 -6.35 6.45
N LEU A 257 -9.72 -7.49 5.80
CA LEU A 257 -8.89 -8.03 4.70
C LEU A 257 -8.69 -7.02 3.55
N ALA A 258 -9.74 -6.29 3.21
CA ALA A 258 -9.68 -5.24 2.17
C ALA A 258 -8.65 -4.14 2.49
N THR A 259 -8.41 -3.83 3.77
CA THR A 259 -7.40 -2.85 4.20
C THR A 259 -5.99 -3.31 3.85
N ARG A 260 -5.72 -4.60 4.04
CA ARG A 260 -4.45 -5.22 3.64
C ARG A 260 -4.28 -5.19 2.12
N GLN A 261 -5.29 -5.62 1.37
CA GLN A 261 -5.22 -5.66 -0.10
C GLN A 261 -5.08 -4.26 -0.70
N TYR A 262 -5.78 -3.28 -0.13
CA TYR A 262 -5.62 -1.87 -0.48
C TYR A 262 -4.17 -1.39 -0.26
N SER A 263 -3.62 -1.59 0.94
CA SER A 263 -2.28 -1.11 1.28
C SER A 263 -1.18 -1.81 0.48
N GLU A 264 -1.33 -3.10 0.17
CA GLU A 264 -0.40 -3.83 -0.72
C GLU A 264 -0.45 -3.29 -2.16
N LEU A 265 -1.64 -2.97 -2.69
CA LEU A 265 -1.78 -2.42 -4.05
C LEU A 265 -1.25 -0.98 -4.11
N THR A 266 -1.62 -0.12 -3.17
CA THR A 266 -1.22 1.29 -3.21
C THR A 266 0.26 1.47 -2.96
N SER A 267 0.87 0.69 -2.05
CA SER A 267 2.34 0.72 -1.86
C SER A 267 3.07 0.35 -3.16
N THR A 268 2.57 -0.66 -3.87
CA THR A 268 3.09 -1.11 -5.16
C THR A 268 2.95 -0.04 -6.24
N ILE A 269 1.79 0.63 -6.32
CA ILE A 269 1.57 1.75 -7.26
C ILE A 269 2.52 2.93 -6.94
N ILE A 270 2.63 3.32 -5.68
CA ILE A 270 3.51 4.43 -5.24
C ILE A 270 4.95 4.13 -5.62
N ARG A 271 5.45 2.94 -5.27
CA ARG A 271 6.81 2.52 -5.58
C ARG A 271 7.10 2.52 -7.08
N MET A 272 6.15 2.08 -7.91
CA MET A 272 6.30 2.15 -9.36
C MET A 272 6.21 3.58 -9.90
N ASN A 273 5.54 4.50 -9.22
CA ASN A 273 5.36 5.87 -9.70
C ASN A 273 6.52 6.81 -9.39
N MET A 274 7.44 6.43 -8.50
CA MET A 274 8.58 7.26 -8.08
C MET A 274 9.41 7.83 -9.24
N ASP A 275 9.63 7.06 -10.30
CA ASP A 275 10.52 7.47 -11.41
C ASP A 275 9.78 8.13 -12.60
N PHE A 276 8.45 8.23 -12.56
CA PHE A 276 7.64 8.56 -13.74
C PHE A 276 6.58 9.65 -13.53
N ASP A 277 6.24 9.99 -12.28
CA ASP A 277 5.29 11.05 -11.91
C ASP A 277 3.99 11.09 -12.73
N ALA A 278 3.40 9.92 -13.02
CA ALA A 278 2.18 9.83 -13.80
C ALA A 278 0.96 10.32 -12.99
N SER A 279 0.41 11.48 -13.36
CA SER A 279 -0.71 12.13 -12.68
C SER A 279 -1.96 11.23 -12.58
N VAL A 280 -2.22 10.42 -13.61
CA VAL A 280 -3.35 9.48 -13.67
C VAL A 280 -3.33 8.49 -12.49
N LEU A 281 -2.15 8.07 -12.06
CA LEU A 281 -2.01 7.15 -10.92
C LEU A 281 -2.21 7.86 -9.59
N SER A 282 -1.66 9.06 -9.44
CA SER A 282 -1.89 9.89 -8.26
C SER A 282 -3.38 10.20 -8.07
N THR A 283 -4.10 10.58 -9.14
CA THR A 283 -5.56 10.76 -9.10
C THR A 283 -6.29 9.45 -8.76
N GLY A 284 -5.83 8.32 -9.33
CA GLY A 284 -6.35 7.00 -9.02
C GLY A 284 -6.22 6.62 -7.55
N LEU A 285 -5.05 6.89 -6.94
CA LEU A 285 -4.76 6.66 -5.52
C LEU A 285 -5.68 7.47 -4.61
N VAL A 286 -5.83 8.76 -4.86
CA VAL A 286 -6.73 9.65 -4.10
C VAL A 286 -8.17 9.13 -4.15
N ARG A 287 -8.62 8.66 -5.32
CA ARG A 287 -9.96 8.13 -5.50
C ARG A 287 -10.18 6.85 -4.69
N ILE A 288 -9.30 5.86 -4.79
CA ILE A 288 -9.45 4.61 -4.03
C ILE A 288 -9.30 4.82 -2.51
N ARG A 289 -8.43 5.75 -2.10
CA ARG A 289 -8.30 6.19 -0.70
C ARG A 289 -9.61 6.70 -0.14
N ALA A 290 -10.29 7.61 -0.84
CA ALA A 290 -11.57 8.15 -0.40
C ALA A 290 -12.63 7.05 -0.20
N HIS A 291 -12.64 6.01 -1.04
CA HIS A 291 -13.56 4.88 -0.88
C HIS A 291 -13.20 3.98 0.32
N ILE A 292 -11.92 3.71 0.56
CA ILE A 292 -11.48 2.93 1.73
C ILE A 292 -11.72 3.68 3.03
N ASP A 293 -11.40 4.97 3.10
CA ASP A 293 -11.68 5.80 4.29
C ASP A 293 -13.18 5.79 4.63
N ASN A 294 -14.03 6.06 3.63
CA ASN A 294 -15.48 6.01 3.81
C ASN A 294 -15.99 4.61 4.18
N PHE A 295 -15.40 3.55 3.63
CA PHE A 295 -15.74 2.18 3.99
C PHE A 295 -15.42 1.88 5.45
N LEU A 296 -14.20 2.21 5.90
CA LEU A 296 -13.76 1.97 7.28
C LEU A 296 -14.61 2.75 8.28
N LYS A 297 -14.91 4.03 8.00
CA LYS A 297 -15.82 4.85 8.82
C LYS A 297 -17.24 4.27 8.88
N LYS A 298 -17.79 3.77 7.77
CA LYS A 298 -19.11 3.12 7.78
C LYS A 298 -19.12 1.79 8.53
N GLN A 299 -18.01 1.05 8.49
CA GLN A 299 -17.87 -0.20 9.23
C GLN A 299 -17.71 0.05 10.73
N SER A 300 -16.97 1.09 11.14
CA SER A 300 -16.81 1.42 12.56
C SER A 300 -18.13 1.83 13.22
N LEU A 301 -19.08 2.41 12.48
CA LEU A 301 -20.44 2.69 12.99
C LEU A 301 -21.25 1.44 13.34
N GLN A 302 -20.82 0.24 12.94
CA GLN A 302 -21.45 -1.03 13.32
C GLN A 302 -20.89 -1.60 14.63
N ALA A 303 -19.90 -0.93 15.23
CA ALA A 303 -19.32 -1.35 16.50
C ALA A 303 -20.34 -1.24 17.66
N PRO A 304 -20.20 -2.08 18.71
CA PRO A 304 -21.09 -2.04 19.87
C PRO A 304 -20.93 -0.77 20.73
N ASP A 305 -19.72 -0.24 20.80
CA ASP A 305 -19.37 0.96 21.56
C ASP A 305 -18.39 1.85 20.77
N ASN A 306 -18.26 3.11 21.18
CA ASN A 306 -17.38 4.07 20.51
C ASN A 306 -15.90 3.68 20.67
N GLN A 307 -15.51 3.10 21.81
CA GLN A 307 -14.18 2.53 22.00
C GLN A 307 -13.84 1.45 20.95
N ALA A 308 -14.70 0.45 20.72
CA ALA A 308 -14.42 -0.55 19.69
C ALA A 308 -14.41 0.04 18.28
N ALA A 309 -15.24 1.06 18.01
CA ALA A 309 -15.22 1.79 16.75
C ALA A 309 -13.85 2.44 16.51
N LEU A 310 -13.31 3.15 17.51
CA LEU A 310 -12.01 3.82 17.43
C LEU A 310 -10.86 2.82 17.34
N VAL A 311 -10.88 1.74 18.15
CA VAL A 311 -9.86 0.69 18.09
C VAL A 311 -9.83 0.02 16.71
N PHE A 312 -11.00 -0.27 16.13
CA PHE A 312 -11.09 -0.82 14.78
C PHE A 312 -10.43 0.12 13.76
N LEU A 313 -10.73 1.42 13.81
CA LEU A 313 -10.12 2.40 12.91
C LEU A 313 -8.60 2.47 13.08
N ILE A 314 -8.11 2.58 14.31
CA ILE A 314 -6.67 2.63 14.61
C ILE A 314 -5.97 1.37 14.09
N ASN A 315 -6.51 0.18 14.36
CA ASN A 315 -5.94 -1.08 13.88
C ASN A 315 -5.84 -1.12 12.34
N ASN A 316 -6.85 -0.62 11.64
CA ASN A 316 -6.83 -0.58 10.17
C ASN A 316 -5.81 0.45 9.64
N TYR A 317 -5.75 1.65 10.21
CA TYR A 317 -4.80 2.68 9.78
C TYR A 317 -3.35 2.29 10.11
N ASP A 318 -3.12 1.70 11.28
CA ASP A 318 -1.82 1.14 11.68
C ASP A 318 -1.35 0.06 10.70
N LEU A 319 -2.24 -0.84 10.27
CA LEU A 319 -1.93 -1.84 9.26
C LEU A 319 -1.51 -1.22 7.92
N ILE A 320 -2.21 -0.17 7.46
CA ILE A 320 -1.84 0.53 6.22
C ILE A 320 -0.43 1.12 6.34
N LEU A 321 -0.18 1.84 7.44
CA LEU A 321 1.11 2.50 7.70
C LEU A 321 2.25 1.48 7.86
N MET A 322 1.98 0.36 8.53
CA MET A 322 2.95 -0.73 8.67
C MET A 322 3.32 -1.31 7.30
N ILE A 323 2.35 -1.61 6.44
CA ILE A 323 2.60 -2.14 5.10
C ILE A 323 3.31 -1.12 4.21
N TYR A 324 3.03 0.18 4.36
CA TYR A 324 3.76 1.24 3.65
C TYR A 324 5.22 1.27 4.07
N LYS A 325 5.49 1.20 5.38
CA LYS A 325 6.84 1.14 5.93
C LYS A 325 7.59 -0.12 5.48
N GLU A 326 6.94 -1.28 5.50
CA GLU A 326 7.53 -2.55 5.02
C GLU A 326 7.89 -2.50 3.53
N ASN A 327 7.08 -1.80 2.72
CA ASN A 327 7.32 -1.65 1.28
C ASN A 327 8.18 -0.43 0.92
N LEU A 328 8.82 0.20 1.90
CA LEU A 328 9.74 1.34 1.73
C LEU A 328 9.07 2.55 1.04
N VAL A 329 7.80 2.79 1.35
CA VAL A 329 7.13 4.05 0.97
C VAL A 329 7.65 5.17 1.87
N ASP A 330 8.10 6.27 1.26
CA ASP A 330 8.60 7.42 2.01
C ASP A 330 7.56 7.96 2.99
N GLY A 331 7.99 8.27 4.21
CA GLY A 331 7.12 8.80 5.26
C GLY A 331 6.42 10.10 4.86
N ASP A 332 7.10 10.93 4.07
CA ASP A 332 6.65 12.22 3.56
C ASP A 332 5.76 12.12 2.31
N ASN A 333 5.53 10.91 1.79
CA ASN A 333 4.62 10.71 0.68
C ASN A 333 3.20 11.15 1.06
N ALA A 334 2.50 11.84 0.15
CA ALA A 334 1.16 12.38 0.40
C ALA A 334 0.15 11.32 0.89
N GLU A 335 0.24 10.07 0.41
CA GLU A 335 -0.60 8.97 0.87
C GLU A 335 -0.24 8.54 2.31
N SER A 336 1.05 8.47 2.63
CA SER A 336 1.53 8.15 3.98
C SER A 336 1.09 9.21 4.99
N VAL A 337 1.35 10.49 4.68
CA VAL A 337 0.98 11.63 5.53
C VAL A 337 -0.53 11.68 5.81
N TYR A 338 -1.36 11.41 4.80
CA TYR A 338 -2.80 11.36 4.99
C TYR A 338 -3.22 10.34 6.06
N TRP A 339 -2.72 9.10 5.95
CA TRP A 339 -3.06 8.04 6.90
C TRP A 339 -2.43 8.27 8.28
N GLN A 340 -1.23 8.88 8.34
CA GLN A 340 -0.61 9.30 9.61
C GLN A 340 -1.48 10.31 10.35
N ASN A 341 -1.95 11.36 9.65
CA ASN A 341 -2.81 12.38 10.24
C ASN A 341 -4.12 11.79 10.75
N LEU A 342 -4.77 10.95 9.95
CA LEU A 342 -6.03 10.31 10.34
C LEU A 342 -5.85 9.34 11.53
N ASN A 343 -4.73 8.61 11.56
CA ASN A 343 -4.39 7.74 12.67
C ASN A 343 -4.14 8.54 13.95
N ALA A 344 -3.38 9.65 13.87
CA ALA A 344 -3.09 10.53 14.99
C ALA A 344 -4.38 11.17 15.56
N GLU A 345 -5.28 11.64 14.68
CA GLU A 345 -6.58 12.18 15.08
C GLU A 345 -7.43 11.12 15.79
N THR A 346 -7.47 9.89 15.27
CA THR A 346 -8.25 8.79 15.85
C THR A 346 -7.66 8.34 17.19
N ILE A 347 -6.33 8.28 17.31
CA ILE A 347 -5.63 8.00 18.57
C ILE A 347 -5.96 9.08 19.61
N PHE A 348 -5.96 10.36 19.21
CA PHE A 348 -6.34 11.45 20.10
C PHE A 348 -7.78 11.30 20.61
N LEU A 349 -8.75 11.01 19.73
CA LEU A 349 -10.14 10.75 20.12
C LEU A 349 -10.27 9.56 21.08
N MET A 350 -9.46 8.51 20.88
CA MET A 350 -9.43 7.36 21.78
C MET A 350 -8.88 7.73 23.16
N CYS A 351 -7.80 8.50 23.21
CA CYS A 351 -7.25 9.02 24.48
C CYS A 351 -8.27 9.89 25.21
N GLU A 352 -8.99 10.75 24.49
CA GLU A 352 -10.07 11.58 25.03
C GLU A 352 -11.19 10.75 25.65
N GLU A 353 -11.63 9.69 24.98
CA GLU A 353 -12.67 8.78 25.48
C GLU A 353 -12.22 8.01 26.72
N LEU A 354 -10.97 7.52 26.75
CA LEU A 354 -10.40 6.85 27.92
C LEU A 354 -10.26 7.81 29.10
N MET A 355 -9.81 9.04 28.86
CA MET A 355 -9.73 10.08 29.87
C MET A 355 -11.11 10.41 30.45
N LEU A 356 -12.15 10.48 29.62
CA LEU A 356 -13.52 10.71 30.11
C LEU A 356 -14.07 9.51 30.90
N ALA A 357 -13.80 8.28 30.45
CA ALA A 357 -14.28 7.06 31.10
C ALA A 357 -13.68 6.85 32.50
N HIS A 358 -12.38 7.12 32.68
CA HIS A 358 -11.67 6.83 33.93
C HIS A 358 -11.43 8.07 34.80
N PHE A 359 -11.22 9.23 34.20
CA PHE A 359 -10.84 10.48 34.89
C PHE A 359 -11.72 11.67 34.49
N GLY A 360 -12.95 11.43 34.03
CA GLY A 360 -13.87 12.47 33.56
C GLY A 360 -14.15 13.53 34.63
N TYR A 361 -14.26 13.14 35.90
CA TYR A 361 -14.46 14.06 37.02
C TYR A 361 -13.35 15.10 37.14
N LEU A 362 -12.08 14.68 36.99
CA LEU A 362 -10.91 15.54 37.06
C LEU A 362 -10.89 16.52 35.88
N LYS A 363 -11.12 16.00 34.67
CA LYS A 363 -11.13 16.82 33.45
C LYS A 363 -12.27 17.84 33.45
N SER A 364 -13.49 17.44 33.85
CA SER A 364 -14.62 18.36 33.98
C SER A 364 -14.41 19.42 35.06
N PHE A 365 -13.71 19.08 36.14
CA PHE A 365 -13.33 20.05 37.17
C PHE A 365 -12.34 21.09 36.63
N VAL A 366 -11.23 20.66 36.04
CA VAL A 366 -10.19 21.56 35.50
C VAL A 366 -10.77 22.48 34.42
N LEU A 367 -11.56 21.94 33.48
CA LEU A 367 -12.22 22.75 32.45
C LEU A 367 -13.19 23.81 33.01
N ARG A 368 -13.84 23.53 34.15
CA ARG A 368 -14.70 24.49 34.84
C ARG A 368 -13.87 25.53 35.57
N ALA A 369 -12.77 25.10 36.19
CA ALA A 369 -11.86 25.94 36.93
C ALA A 369 -11.02 26.86 36.03
N ASP A 370 -10.88 26.56 34.73
CA ASP A 370 -10.30 27.47 33.74
C ASP A 370 -11.32 28.53 33.25
N ARG A 371 -12.62 28.27 33.40
CA ARG A 371 -13.73 29.13 32.96
C ARG A 371 -14.37 29.93 34.09
N THR A 372 -13.73 29.98 35.25
CA THR A 372 -14.24 30.67 36.43
C THR A 372 -14.55 32.12 36.13
N SER A 373 -15.80 32.47 36.39
CA SER A 373 -16.32 33.82 36.30
C SER A 373 -16.98 34.17 37.64
N ILE A 374 -17.19 35.45 37.90
CA ILE A 374 -17.74 36.00 39.16
C ILE A 374 -19.08 35.32 39.56
N ASN A 375 -19.78 34.71 38.61
CA ASN A 375 -21.09 34.08 38.80
C ASN A 375 -21.07 32.59 39.18
N ASN A 376 -19.91 31.91 39.20
CA ASN A 376 -19.83 30.49 39.57
C ASN A 376 -18.50 30.16 40.27
N PRO A 377 -18.35 30.54 41.56
CA PRO A 377 -17.12 30.29 42.30
C PRO A 377 -16.90 28.80 42.53
N ILE A 378 -15.64 28.35 42.44
CA ILE A 378 -15.26 26.97 42.77
C ILE A 378 -15.47 26.78 44.27
N SER A 379 -16.32 25.83 44.64
CA SER A 379 -16.50 25.47 46.06
C SER A 379 -15.30 24.66 46.55
N MET A 380 -14.77 25.05 47.72
CA MET A 380 -13.69 24.33 48.40
C MET A 380 -14.03 22.86 48.67
N GLU A 381 -15.31 22.55 48.89
CA GLU A 381 -15.78 21.19 49.13
C GLU A 381 -15.62 20.32 47.86
N GLU A 382 -15.77 20.90 46.67
CA GLU A 382 -15.57 20.19 45.40
C GLU A 382 -14.10 19.87 45.15
N LEU A 383 -13.20 20.81 45.45
CA LEU A 383 -11.75 20.63 45.30
C LEU A 383 -11.25 19.47 46.19
N CYS A 384 -11.67 19.44 47.45
CA CYS A 384 -11.34 18.35 48.38
C CYS A 384 -11.93 17.01 47.94
N LYS A 385 -13.17 16.99 47.42
CA LYS A 385 -13.80 15.77 46.88
C LYS A 385 -13.01 15.19 45.71
N VAL A 386 -12.57 16.03 44.76
CA VAL A 386 -11.76 15.60 43.62
C VAL A 386 -10.39 15.08 44.07
N ALA A 387 -9.74 15.74 45.04
CA ALA A 387 -8.46 15.29 45.59
C ALA A 387 -8.58 13.93 46.30
N VAL A 388 -9.61 13.73 47.12
CA VAL A 388 -9.87 12.45 47.80
C VAL A 388 -10.11 11.34 46.78
N GLN A 389 -11.00 11.56 45.81
CA GLN A 389 -11.33 10.57 44.80
C GLN A 389 -10.11 10.20 43.96
N PHE A 390 -9.33 11.19 43.52
CA PHE A 390 -8.11 10.93 42.77
C PHE A 390 -7.14 10.10 43.61
N ASN A 391 -6.84 10.51 44.85
CA ASN A 391 -5.92 9.81 45.74
C ASN A 391 -6.27 8.33 45.97
N SER A 392 -7.57 7.97 46.01
CA SER A 392 -8.01 6.59 46.20
C SER A 392 -7.98 5.74 44.92
N GLU A 393 -8.29 6.32 43.76
CA GLU A 393 -8.62 5.54 42.55
C GLU A 393 -7.51 5.53 41.48
N TRP A 394 -6.61 6.52 41.48
CA TRP A 394 -5.72 6.77 40.33
C TRP A 394 -4.85 5.58 39.93
N LYS A 395 -4.31 4.82 40.90
CA LYS A 395 -3.49 3.62 40.60
C LYS A 395 -4.32 2.50 40.00
N THR A 396 -5.49 2.25 40.57
CA THR A 396 -6.41 1.20 40.13
C THR A 396 -6.91 1.49 38.72
N GLN A 397 -7.31 2.73 38.44
CA GLN A 397 -7.77 3.15 37.12
C GLN A 397 -6.64 3.11 36.07
N THR A 398 -5.43 3.55 36.43
CA THR A 398 -4.24 3.46 35.54
C THR A 398 -3.92 2.01 35.18
N SER A 399 -3.94 1.10 36.15
CA SER A 399 -3.71 -0.33 35.93
C SER A 399 -4.80 -0.95 35.03
N LEU A 400 -6.06 -0.58 35.26
CA LEU A 400 -7.20 -1.05 34.47
C LEU A 400 -7.13 -0.60 33.01
N ILE A 401 -6.73 0.65 32.75
CA ILE A 401 -6.49 1.15 31.38
C ILE A 401 -5.46 0.27 30.69
N ASN A 402 -4.31 0.04 31.33
CA ASN A 402 -3.24 -0.75 30.73
C ASN A 402 -3.66 -2.20 30.45
N SER A 403 -4.31 -2.88 31.41
CA SER A 403 -4.71 -4.29 31.23
C SER A 403 -5.84 -4.48 30.21
N THR A 404 -6.70 -3.49 30.03
CA THR A 404 -7.91 -3.62 29.20
C THR A 404 -7.66 -3.21 27.75
N ILE A 405 -6.80 -2.22 27.53
CA ILE A 405 -6.66 -1.55 26.23
C ILE A 405 -5.63 -2.23 25.34
N VAL A 406 -4.49 -2.66 25.89
CA VAL A 406 -3.37 -3.22 25.10
C VAL A 406 -3.78 -4.44 24.28
N HIS A 407 -4.59 -5.34 24.83
CA HIS A 407 -5.04 -6.56 24.15
C HIS A 407 -6.08 -6.32 23.04
N LYS A 408 -6.69 -5.13 22.96
CA LYS A 408 -7.67 -4.79 21.91
C LYS A 408 -7.01 -4.39 20.58
N PHE A 409 -5.71 -4.10 20.60
CA PHE A 409 -4.95 -3.73 19.41
C PHE A 409 -4.30 -4.93 18.73
N ALA A 410 -4.30 -4.93 17.40
CA ALA A 410 -3.58 -5.94 16.62
C ALA A 410 -2.05 -5.78 16.79
N ASN A 411 -1.60 -4.54 16.96
CA ASN A 411 -0.21 -4.19 17.22
C ASN A 411 -0.04 -3.78 18.68
N PHE A 412 0.72 -4.59 19.43
CA PHE A 412 1.00 -4.36 20.85
C PHE A 412 1.69 -3.01 21.09
N MET A 413 2.57 -2.58 20.18
CA MET A 413 3.28 -1.31 20.29
C MET A 413 2.31 -0.12 20.18
N THR A 414 1.36 -0.20 19.25
CA THR A 414 0.33 0.83 19.06
C THR A 414 -0.57 0.90 20.29
N GLY A 415 -1.00 -0.25 20.82
CA GLY A 415 -1.78 -0.29 22.06
C GLY A 415 -1.04 0.32 23.26
N THR A 416 0.25 0.01 23.41
CA THR A 416 1.09 0.59 24.47
C THR A 416 1.28 2.10 24.28
N SER A 417 1.44 2.58 23.04
CA SER A 417 1.54 4.01 22.73
C SER A 417 0.26 4.75 23.12
N VAL A 418 -0.92 4.21 22.77
CA VAL A 418 -2.22 4.81 23.13
C VAL A 418 -2.38 4.93 24.64
N VAL A 419 -2.02 3.87 25.39
CA VAL A 419 -2.03 3.91 26.86
C VAL A 419 -1.09 5.00 27.37
N HIS A 420 0.14 5.05 26.86
CA HIS A 420 1.12 6.05 27.29
C HIS A 420 0.67 7.48 26.96
N ASP A 421 0.07 7.73 25.81
CA ASP A 421 -0.44 9.05 25.42
C ASP A 421 -1.65 9.47 26.29
N THR A 422 -2.53 8.53 26.63
CA THR A 422 -3.62 8.75 27.61
C THR A 422 -3.06 9.12 28.98
N LEU A 423 -2.05 8.39 29.46
CA LEU A 423 -1.43 8.67 30.76
C LEU A 423 -0.62 9.97 30.75
N ARG A 424 -0.03 10.34 29.61
CA ARG A 424 0.61 11.65 29.43
C ARG A 424 -0.41 12.77 29.57
N GLN A 425 -1.58 12.60 28.97
CA GLN A 425 -2.67 13.55 29.10
C GLN A 425 -3.16 13.64 30.55
N LEU A 426 -3.27 12.53 31.26
CA LEU A 426 -3.59 12.50 32.68
C LEU A 426 -2.62 13.36 33.50
N ILE A 427 -1.32 13.24 33.25
CA ILE A 427 -0.30 14.05 33.94
C ILE A 427 -0.55 15.54 33.72
N ILE A 428 -0.83 15.96 32.48
CA ILE A 428 -1.05 17.37 32.15
C ILE A 428 -2.28 17.89 32.92
N VAL A 429 -3.41 17.19 32.83
CA VAL A 429 -4.66 17.61 33.51
C VAL A 429 -4.48 17.60 35.03
N TYR A 430 -3.80 16.60 35.58
CA TYR A 430 -3.54 16.52 37.02
C TYR A 430 -2.59 17.62 37.51
N THR A 431 -1.59 17.99 36.71
CA THR A 431 -0.69 19.10 37.04
C THR A 431 -1.46 20.42 37.13
N GLN A 432 -2.36 20.68 36.18
CA GLN A 432 -3.25 21.85 36.23
C GLN A 432 -4.15 21.83 37.47
N PHE A 433 -4.69 20.67 37.84
CA PHE A 433 -5.46 20.52 39.07
C PHE A 433 -4.65 20.88 40.32
N VAL A 434 -3.41 20.39 40.44
CA VAL A 434 -2.53 20.69 41.58
C VAL A 434 -2.19 22.18 41.64
N GLU A 435 -1.92 22.82 40.50
CA GLU A 435 -1.69 24.27 40.44
C GLU A 435 -2.92 25.07 40.90
N ILE A 436 -4.12 24.65 40.53
CA ILE A 436 -5.37 25.25 41.02
C ILE A 436 -5.48 25.04 42.54
N TYR A 437 -5.24 23.81 43.02
CA TYR A 437 -5.26 23.49 44.44
C TYR A 437 -4.29 24.35 45.26
N GLU A 438 -3.07 24.56 44.77
CA GLU A 438 -2.07 25.42 45.42
C GLU A 438 -2.47 26.90 45.44
N LYS A 439 -3.14 27.40 44.39
CA LYS A 439 -3.66 28.78 44.35
C LYS A 439 -4.77 29.05 45.36
N PHE A 440 -5.58 28.05 45.70
CA PHE A 440 -6.65 28.15 46.71
C PHE A 440 -6.16 27.89 48.14
N LEU A 441 -4.92 27.44 48.31
CA LEU A 441 -4.30 27.13 49.60
C LEU A 441 -4.13 28.35 50.54
N PRO A 442 -3.82 29.58 50.07
CA PRO A 442 -3.77 30.78 50.91
C PRO A 442 -5.13 31.22 51.47
N GLU A 443 -6.23 30.85 50.83
CA GLU A 443 -7.60 31.07 51.35
C GLU A 443 -7.96 30.05 52.44
N MET A 444 -7.23 28.93 52.52
CA MET A 444 -7.31 27.95 53.60
C MET A 444 -6.51 28.44 54.82
N GLY A 445 -7.07 29.35 55.61
CA GLY A 445 -6.50 29.75 56.92
C GLY A 445 -6.31 28.62 57.94
N GLN A 446 -6.55 27.35 57.57
CA GLN A 446 -6.28 26.14 58.33
C GLN A 446 -5.63 25.07 57.44
N SER A 447 -4.78 24.24 58.05
CA SER A 447 -4.09 23.13 57.36
C SER A 447 -5.09 22.26 56.59
N PRO A 448 -4.85 21.96 55.30
CA PRO A 448 -5.79 21.21 54.48
C PRO A 448 -6.04 19.82 55.06
N ALA A 449 -7.31 19.40 55.14
CA ALA A 449 -7.69 18.09 55.64
C ALA A 449 -7.19 16.93 54.74
N VAL A 450 -6.92 17.20 53.45
CA VAL A 450 -6.45 16.21 52.47
C VAL A 450 -5.47 16.85 51.50
N VAL A 451 -4.25 16.34 51.47
CA VAL A 451 -3.20 16.77 50.53
C VAL A 451 -3.28 15.92 49.25
N PRO A 452 -3.33 16.54 48.05
CA PRO A 452 -3.29 15.79 46.80
C PRO A 452 -1.94 15.07 46.63
N VAL A 453 -1.96 13.90 45.99
CA VAL A 453 -0.73 13.14 45.69
C VAL A 453 0.23 13.98 44.85
N GLY A 454 1.52 14.00 45.19
CA GLY A 454 2.50 14.75 44.42
C GLY A 454 2.58 14.27 42.96
N VAL A 455 2.60 15.22 42.01
CA VAL A 455 2.68 14.95 40.56
C VAL A 455 3.84 14.00 40.21
N HIS A 456 4.96 14.10 40.93
CA HIS A 456 6.11 13.21 40.74
C HIS A 456 5.79 11.73 41.00
N SER A 457 4.95 11.44 42.00
CA SER A 457 4.52 10.06 42.33
C SER A 457 3.68 9.46 41.20
N VAL A 458 2.76 10.27 40.65
CA VAL A 458 1.95 9.89 39.48
C VAL A 458 2.84 9.63 38.26
N MET A 459 3.81 10.50 38.01
CA MET A 459 4.78 10.34 36.91
C MET A 459 5.64 9.07 37.05
N LEU A 460 6.11 8.75 38.26
CA LEU A 460 6.90 7.54 38.51
C LEU A 460 6.09 6.26 38.24
N GLU A 461 4.81 6.26 38.60
CA GLU A 461 3.92 5.12 38.33
C GLU A 461 3.67 4.96 36.83
N ILE A 462 3.42 6.06 36.11
CA ILE A 462 3.19 6.04 34.67
C ILE A 462 4.43 5.54 33.90
N LYS A 463 5.64 5.87 34.38
CA LYS A 463 6.89 5.35 33.79
C LYS A 463 6.99 3.83 33.79
N LYS A 464 6.28 3.11 34.67
CA LYS A 464 6.27 1.64 34.71
C LYS A 464 5.59 1.02 33.50
N TYR A 465 4.67 1.74 32.86
CA TYR A 465 3.92 1.28 31.70
C TYR A 465 4.57 1.68 30.37
N ARG A 466 5.79 2.23 30.41
CA ARG A 466 6.55 2.55 29.20
C ARG A 466 6.96 1.24 28.52
N PRO A 467 6.88 1.13 27.18
CA PRO A 467 7.38 -0.04 26.49
C PRO A 467 8.86 -0.23 26.82
N LEU A 468 9.21 -1.41 27.34
CA LEU A 468 10.60 -1.86 27.45
C LEU A 468 11.05 -2.17 26.02
N PHE A 469 11.93 -1.34 25.49
CA PHE A 469 12.52 -1.50 24.16
C PHE A 469 13.63 -2.53 24.18
#